data_AF-A0ABD5JA16-F1
#
_entry.id   AF-A0ABD5JA16-F1
#
_cell.length_a   1.000
_cell.length_b   1.000
_cell.length_c   1.000
_cell.angle_alpha   90.00
_cell.angle_beta   90.00
_cell.angle_gamma   90.00
#
_symmetry.space_group_name_H-M   'P 1'
#
loop_
_entity.id
_entity.type
_entity.pdbx_description
1 polymer ?
#
loop_
_entity_poly.entity_id
_entity_poly.type
_entity_poly.pdbx_seq_one_letter_code
_entity_poly.pdbx_strand_id
1 'polypeptide(L)'
;MSDRCPCPCCGHLVLDEMPGSYAICPVRFWEDDGVQFRWPTMDGGANKVSLIDAQRNYQDLAPATSTADSASAHRPRTSRSTPPGAPST
;
A
#
# COMPACT_ATOMS: atom_id res chain seq x y z
N MET A 1 -5.98 29.57 0.86
CA MET A 1 -6.73 28.35 0.46
C MET A 1 -6.13 27.24 1.28
N SER A 2 -6.93 26.50 2.06
CA SER A 2 -6.41 25.35 2.78
C SER A 2 -6.07 24.27 1.75
N ASP A 3 -4.80 23.92 1.66
CA ASP A 3 -4.35 22.84 0.79
C ASP A 3 -4.78 21.52 1.42
N ARG A 4 -5.67 20.79 0.73
CA ARG A 4 -6.13 19.48 1.20
C ARG A 4 -4.97 18.49 1.20
N CYS A 5 -4.89 17.68 2.24
CA CYS A 5 -3.93 16.61 2.42
C CYS A 5 -4.46 15.26 1.87
N PRO A 6 -3.59 14.41 1.31
CA PRO A 6 -3.99 13.10 0.84
C PRO A 6 -4.23 12.15 2.02
N CYS A 7 -5.30 11.36 1.99
CA CYS A 7 -5.49 10.29 2.96
C CYS A 7 -4.34 9.26 2.83
N PRO A 8 -3.68 8.85 3.93
CA PRO A 8 -2.56 7.92 3.86
C PRO A 8 -2.98 6.52 3.40
N CYS A 9 -4.25 6.14 3.58
CA CYS A 9 -4.80 4.85 3.15
C CYS A 9 -5.11 4.81 1.64
N CYS A 10 -5.80 5.82 1.10
CA CYS A 10 -6.32 5.77 -0.27
C CYS A 10 -5.80 6.85 -1.22
N GLY A 11 -4.99 7.79 -0.75
CA GLY A 11 -4.34 8.84 -1.55
C GLY A 11 -5.24 10.02 -1.99
N HIS A 12 -6.56 9.94 -1.83
CA HIS A 12 -7.49 11.03 -2.16
C HIS A 12 -7.24 12.29 -1.30
N LEU A 13 -7.28 13.48 -1.91
CA LEU A 13 -7.12 14.78 -1.24
C LEU A 13 -8.40 15.18 -0.49
N VAL A 14 -8.63 14.56 0.67
CA VAL A 14 -9.89 14.66 1.44
C VAL A 14 -9.69 15.06 2.90
N LEU A 15 -8.45 15.22 3.36
CA LEU A 15 -8.14 15.68 4.71
C LEU A 15 -7.78 17.16 4.68
N ASP A 16 -8.08 17.89 5.74
CA ASP A 16 -7.70 19.30 5.86
C ASP A 16 -6.34 19.49 6.54
N GLU A 17 -5.96 18.57 7.43
CA GLU A 17 -4.69 18.55 8.15
C GLU A 17 -4.15 17.12 8.22
N MET A 18 -2.83 16.94 8.23
CA MET A 18 -2.18 15.62 8.36
C MET A 18 -0.71 15.77 8.79
N PRO A 19 -0.12 14.81 9.52
CA PRO A 19 -0.74 13.65 10.16
C PRO A 19 -1.28 13.92 11.56
N GLY A 20 -2.21 13.06 12.01
CA GLY A 20 -2.74 13.10 13.37
C GLY A 20 -3.88 14.10 13.58
N SER A 21 -4.60 14.46 12.53
CA SER A 21 -5.82 15.29 12.63
C SER A 21 -7.01 14.54 13.23
N TYR A 22 -6.93 13.20 13.32
CA TYR A 22 -8.05 12.31 13.66
C TYR A 22 -9.26 12.44 12.71
N ALA A 23 -9.08 13.11 11.57
CA ALA A 23 -10.13 13.21 10.57
C ALA A 23 -10.35 11.84 9.90
N ILE A 24 -11.62 11.53 9.62
CA ILE A 24 -12.01 10.26 8.98
C ILE A 24 -12.14 10.48 7.48
N CYS A 25 -11.39 9.72 6.70
CA CYS A 25 -11.48 9.72 5.25
C CYS A 25 -12.89 9.25 4.79
N PRO A 26 -13.65 10.07 4.04
CA PRO A 26 -15.01 9.70 3.61
C PRO A 26 -15.04 8.60 2.53
N VAL A 27 -13.90 8.25 1.93
CA VAL A 27 -13.81 7.22 0.87
C VAL A 27 -13.64 5.82 1.47
N ARG A 28 -12.85 5.70 2.54
CA ARG A 28 -12.44 4.40 3.11
C ARG A 28 -12.61 4.29 4.62
N PHE A 29 -13.13 5.34 5.26
CA PHE A 29 -13.32 5.40 6.71
C PHE A 29 -12.02 5.19 7.51
N TRP A 30 -10.88 5.52 6.90
CA TRP A 30 -9.58 5.54 7.57
C TRP A 30 -9.47 6.79 8.43
N GLU A 31 -9.21 6.64 9.73
CA GLU A 31 -8.92 7.76 10.63
C GLU A 31 -7.44 8.16 10.51
N ASP A 32 -7.17 9.46 10.37
CA ASP A 32 -5.82 10.03 10.35
C ASP A 32 -5.17 9.97 11.75
N ASP A 33 -4.78 8.76 12.13
CA ASP A 33 -4.06 8.47 13.36
C ASP A 33 -2.54 8.60 13.13
N GLY A 34 -1.94 9.56 13.85
CA GLY A 34 -0.51 9.83 13.76
C GLY A 34 0.37 8.67 14.22
N VAL A 35 -0.14 7.80 15.10
CA VAL A 35 0.57 6.59 15.55
C VAL A 35 0.66 5.59 14.41
N GLN A 36 -0.46 5.17 13.82
CA GLN A 36 -0.46 4.26 12.68
C GLN A 36 0.18 4.88 11.43
N PHE A 37 0.23 6.21 11.29
CA PHE A 37 1.05 6.88 10.28
C PHE A 37 2.56 6.70 10.54
N ARG A 38 3.01 6.87 11.79
CA ARG A 38 4.42 6.73 12.20
C ARG A 38 4.91 5.27 12.22
N TRP A 39 4.02 4.33 12.53
CA TRP A 39 4.26 2.89 12.61
C TRP A 39 3.26 2.12 11.72
N PRO A 40 3.47 2.08 10.40
CA PRO A 40 2.46 1.66 9.42
C PRO A 40 2.13 0.17 9.42
N THR A 41 2.89 -0.64 10.15
CA THR A 41 2.62 -2.07 10.40
C THR A 41 1.83 -2.31 11.68
N MET A 42 1.59 -1.29 12.50
CA MET A 42 0.83 -1.41 13.74
C MET A 42 -0.66 -1.53 13.43
N ASP A 43 -1.29 -2.57 13.93
CA ASP A 43 -2.73 -2.79 13.90
C ASP A 43 -3.37 -2.56 15.28
N GLY A 44 -4.69 -2.68 15.37
CA GLY A 44 -5.41 -2.61 16.65
C GLY A 44 -5.45 -1.23 17.32
N GLY A 45 -5.04 -0.17 16.61
CA GLY A 45 -5.16 1.23 17.05
C GLY A 45 -6.53 1.83 16.71
N ALA A 46 -6.54 3.12 16.34
CA ALA A 46 -7.74 3.80 15.83
C ALA A 46 -8.36 3.06 14.64
N ASN A 47 -7.51 2.53 13.76
CA ASN A 47 -7.90 1.68 12.65
C ASN A 47 -7.66 0.19 12.98
N LYS A 48 -8.66 -0.64 12.69
CA LYS A 48 -8.65 -2.08 13.01
C LYS A 48 -7.47 -2.84 12.38
N VAL A 49 -7.05 -2.44 11.18
CA VAL A 49 -5.93 -3.05 10.45
C VAL A 49 -4.76 -2.06 10.36
N SER A 50 -3.58 -2.56 10.03
CA SER A 50 -2.40 -1.72 9.79
C SER A 50 -2.59 -0.80 8.57
N LEU A 51 -1.84 0.30 8.50
CA LEU A 51 -1.89 1.21 7.35
C LEU A 51 -1.49 0.49 6.06
N ILE A 52 -0.48 -0.39 6.12
CA ILE A 52 -0.05 -1.19 4.96
C ILE A 52 -1.17 -2.12 4.49
N ASP A 53 -1.85 -2.80 5.41
CA ASP A 53 -2.94 -3.70 5.04
C ASP A 53 -4.16 -2.92 4.50
N ALA A 54 -4.44 -1.73 5.05
CA ALA A 54 -5.49 -0.86 4.52
C ALA A 54 -5.19 -0.39 3.08
N GLN A 55 -3.94 -0.02 2.80
CA GLN A 55 -3.49 0.35 1.44
C GLN A 55 -3.62 -0.83 0.47
N ARG A 56 -3.20 -2.04 0.87
CA ARG A 56 -3.35 -3.26 0.06
C ARG A 56 -4.82 -3.58 -0.21
N ASN A 57 -5.65 -3.55 0.82
CA ASN A 57 -7.09 -3.77 0.72
C ASN A 57 -7.78 -2.74 -0.20
N TYR A 58 -7.21 -1.54 -0.36
CA TYR A 58 -7.71 -0.56 -1.31
C TYR A 58 -7.32 -0.90 -2.75
N GLN A 59 -6.06 -1.31 -2.97
CA GLN A 59 -5.57 -1.72 -4.29
C GLN A 59 -6.31 -2.95 -4.83
N ASP A 60 -6.59 -3.93 -3.97
CA ASP A 60 -7.27 -5.17 -4.36
C ASP A 60 -8.76 -4.97 -4.70
N LEU A 61 -9.37 -3.91 -4.16
CA LEU A 61 -10.79 -3.57 -4.40
C LEU A 61 -10.98 -2.48 -5.46
N ALA A 62 -9.91 -1.86 -5.97
CA ALA A 62 -10.01 -0.89 -7.03
C ALA A 62 -10.49 -1.61 -8.31
N PRO A 63 -11.57 -1.16 -8.96
CA PRO A 63 -11.96 -1.72 -10.25
C PRO A 63 -10.78 -1.54 -11.20
N ALA A 64 -10.36 -2.65 -11.82
CA ALA A 64 -9.31 -2.65 -12.82
C ALA A 64 -9.75 -1.88 -14.07
N THR A 65 -9.81 -0.55 -14.03
CA THR A 65 -9.76 0.26 -15.24
C THR A 65 -8.32 0.28 -15.69
N SER A 66 -7.97 -0.80 -16.37
CA SER A 66 -6.71 -1.01 -17.09
C SER A 66 -6.46 0.16 -18.03
N THR A 67 -5.63 1.10 -17.60
CA THR A 67 -4.56 1.58 -18.47
C THR A 67 -3.26 1.25 -17.76
N ALA A 68 -2.91 -0.03 -17.87
CA ALA A 68 -1.58 -0.50 -17.58
C ALA A 68 -0.63 0.15 -18.60
N ASP A 69 -0.12 1.33 -18.26
CA ASP A 69 1.11 1.84 -18.85
C ASP A 69 2.05 2.31 -17.74
N SER A 70 2.66 1.32 -17.11
CA SER A 70 3.96 1.44 -16.48
C SER A 70 4.56 0.05 -16.46
N ALA A 71 5.14 -0.31 -17.61
CA ALA A 71 6.08 -1.39 -17.73
C ALA A 71 7.23 -1.18 -16.73
N SER A 72 7.09 -1.75 -15.54
CA SER A 72 8.23 -2.18 -14.75
C SER A 72 7.92 -3.57 -14.22
N ALA A 73 7.81 -4.50 -15.17
CA ALA A 73 7.92 -5.91 -14.87
C ALA A 73 9.34 -6.14 -14.30
N HIS A 74 9.45 -6.18 -12.97
CA HIS A 74 10.51 -6.94 -12.35
C HIS A 74 10.41 -8.37 -12.88
N ARG A 75 11.29 -8.68 -13.84
CA ARG A 75 11.41 -10.02 -14.44
C ARG A 75 11.55 -11.04 -13.31
N PRO A 76 10.72 -12.10 -13.25
CA PRO A 76 11.02 -13.23 -12.40
C PRO A 76 12.28 -13.89 -12.96
N ARG A 77 13.33 -13.97 -12.14
CA ARG A 77 14.58 -14.65 -12.49
C ARG A 77 14.33 -16.15 -12.33
N THR A 78 13.68 -16.80 -13.30
CA THR A 78 13.55 -18.26 -13.31
C THR A 78 14.75 -18.91 -14.03
N SER A 79 15.44 -19.74 -13.24
CA SER A 79 16.24 -20.93 -13.57
C SER A 79 17.04 -21.00 -14.88
N ARG A 80 18.36 -21.17 -14.74
CA ARG A 80 19.12 -22.03 -15.67
C ARG A 80 19.51 -23.30 -14.93
N SER A 81 18.86 -24.37 -15.33
CA SER A 81 19.14 -25.77 -15.03
C SER A 81 20.59 -26.12 -15.38
N THR A 82 21.32 -26.78 -14.49
CA THR A 82 22.60 -27.42 -14.81
C THR A 82 22.32 -28.89 -15.21
N PRO A 83 22.74 -29.35 -16.41
CA PRO A 83 22.65 -30.76 -16.82
C PRO A 83 23.84 -31.59 -16.27
N PRO A 84 23.88 -32.92 -16.47
CA PRO A 84 24.27 -33.88 -15.43
C PRO A 84 25.74 -34.29 -15.40
N GLY A 85 26.17 -34.79 -14.24
CA GLY A 85 27.12 -35.90 -14.05
C GLY A 85 28.49 -35.82 -14.72
N ALA A 86 29.50 -35.44 -13.95
CA ALA A 86 30.90 -35.74 -14.28
C ALA A 86 31.28 -37.11 -13.64
N PRO A 87 31.96 -38.02 -14.37
CA PRO A 87 32.42 -39.29 -13.82
C PRO A 87 33.68 -39.10 -12.96
N SER A 88 33.79 -39.93 -11.91
CA SER A 88 34.95 -40.05 -11.04
C SER A 88 36.18 -40.54 -11.81
N THR A 89 37.35 -39.95 -11.53
CA THR A 89 38.65 -40.61 -11.66
C THR A 89 39.54 -40.14 -10.52
#